data_AF-A0A382W0A9-F1
#
_entry.id   AF-A0A382W0A9-F1
#
_cell.length_a   1.000
_cell.length_b   1.000
_cell.length_c   1.000
_cell.angle_alpha   90.00
_cell.angle_beta   90.00
_cell.angle_gamma   90.00
#
_symmetry.space_group_name_H-M   'P 1'
#
loop_
_entity.id
_entity.type
_entity.pdbx_description
1 polymer ?
#
loop_
_entity_poly.entity_id
_entity_poly.type
_entity_poly.pdbx_seq_one_letter_code
_entity_poly.pdbx_strand_id
1 'polypeptide(L)'
;EAGNKGAKKLAERIKKETPSTKVFIIQWDISLPKGYDVWDESKKTWKDQDYHYDELDKAVVNATEFQLEISKKLGAFTIMTGTEATITTPPPTEWLIENVLPKKFNSCLAGTTGAKKSMWAIQLSMCLANGEKEFCGNKIYSRGIKVLYVDTEIGKDELHRRYKKIQSHMNWVGNDNIILMSKGGYHVDIWDDVHEFLDLYKPELIVFDSLYNTTTVADFSKPTGMSKVTDALTEFKGEYDTTILTVAHFNKGQHEMGLMIDRMQGSSVLQNWVEFQMLMI
;
A
#
# COMPACT_ATOMS: atom_id res chain seq x y z
N GLU A 1 -21.17 17.78 30.39
CA GLU A 1 -20.08 17.07 29.69
C GLU A 1 -19.83 15.67 30.24
N ALA A 2 -19.60 15.50 31.55
CA ALA A 2 -19.40 14.19 32.18
C ALA A 2 -20.59 13.22 31.96
N GLY A 3 -21.84 13.70 32.10
CA GLY A 3 -23.05 12.91 31.85
C GLY A 3 -23.11 12.33 30.42
N ASN A 4 -22.87 13.17 29.41
CA ASN A 4 -22.85 12.73 28.01
C ASN A 4 -21.77 11.68 27.73
N LYS A 5 -20.56 11.84 28.30
CA LYS A 5 -19.48 10.85 28.20
C LYS A 5 -19.85 9.54 28.90
N GLY A 6 -20.51 9.60 30.06
CA GLY A 6 -20.99 8.44 30.80
C GLY A 6 -22.05 7.65 30.02
N ALA A 7 -23.04 8.34 29.45
CA ALA A 7 -24.09 7.73 28.64
C ALA A 7 -23.51 6.99 27.41
N LYS A 8 -22.56 7.62 26.70
CA LYS A 8 -21.87 6.97 25.56
C LYS A 8 -21.13 5.70 25.97
N LYS A 9 -20.33 5.74 27.05
CA LYS A 9 -19.59 4.56 27.54
C LYS A 9 -20.51 3.40 27.93
N LEU A 10 -21.65 3.70 28.56
CA LEU A 10 -22.63 2.67 28.92
C LEU A 10 -23.31 2.10 27.67
N ALA A 11 -23.70 2.95 26.72
CA ALA A 11 -24.29 2.51 25.46
C ALA A 11 -23.35 1.63 24.63
N GLU A 12 -22.06 2.00 24.56
CA GLU A 12 -21.01 1.18 23.96
C GLU A 12 -20.90 -0.19 24.62
N ARG A 13 -20.89 -0.25 25.96
CA ARG A 13 -20.82 -1.51 26.70
C ARG A 13 -22.01 -2.39 26.40
N ILE A 14 -23.24 -1.86 26.48
CA ILE A 14 -24.47 -2.62 26.21
C ILE A 14 -24.43 -3.16 24.79
N LYS A 15 -24.12 -2.33 23.78
CA LYS A 15 -24.03 -2.80 22.39
C LYS A 15 -22.92 -3.83 22.18
N LYS A 16 -21.82 -3.79 22.93
CA LYS A 16 -20.76 -4.82 22.87
C LYS A 16 -21.21 -6.15 23.47
N GLU A 17 -21.94 -6.12 24.58
CA GLU A 17 -22.46 -7.31 25.24
C GLU A 17 -23.65 -7.91 24.48
N THR A 18 -24.51 -7.07 23.91
CA THR A 18 -25.72 -7.46 23.16
C THR A 18 -25.89 -6.62 21.88
N PRO A 19 -25.20 -6.98 20.77
CA PRO A 19 -25.18 -6.18 19.54
C PRO A 19 -26.54 -5.90 18.90
N SER A 20 -27.50 -6.83 19.05
CA SER A 20 -28.87 -6.69 18.54
C SER A 20 -29.75 -5.73 19.34
N THR A 21 -29.35 -5.38 20.58
CA THR A 21 -30.12 -4.47 21.43
C THR A 21 -30.06 -3.07 20.85
N LYS A 22 -31.21 -2.44 20.61
CA LYS A 22 -31.27 -1.01 20.28
C LYS A 22 -31.06 -0.21 21.56
N VAL A 23 -30.08 0.67 21.56
CA VAL A 23 -29.76 1.53 22.71
C VAL A 23 -30.00 2.96 22.29
N PHE A 24 -30.83 3.67 23.04
CA PHE A 24 -31.16 5.06 22.79
C PHE A 24 -30.58 5.94 23.89
N ILE A 25 -30.05 7.11 23.52
CA ILE A 25 -29.57 8.11 24.46
C ILE A 25 -30.49 9.33 24.35
N ILE A 26 -31.19 9.64 25.44
CA ILE A 26 -32.10 10.79 25.54
C ILE A 26 -31.34 12.11 25.32
N GLN A 27 -32.02 13.10 24.74
CA GLN A 27 -31.43 14.40 24.41
C GLN A 27 -32.18 15.52 25.14
N TRP A 28 -31.58 16.05 26.20
CA TRP A 28 -32.10 17.24 26.88
C TRP A 28 -32.11 18.45 25.95
N ASP A 29 -33.12 19.31 26.11
CA ASP A 29 -33.21 20.57 25.36
C ASP A 29 -32.01 21.48 25.65
N ILE A 30 -31.48 22.13 24.61
CA ILE A 30 -30.29 22.98 24.71
C ILE A 30 -30.50 24.24 25.56
N SER A 31 -31.76 24.63 25.76
CA SER A 31 -32.15 25.79 26.58
C SER A 31 -32.09 25.49 28.09
N LEU A 32 -31.99 24.21 28.48
CA LEU A 32 -31.91 23.83 29.89
C LEU A 32 -30.55 24.16 30.51
N PRO A 33 -30.49 24.41 31.82
CA PRO A 33 -29.25 24.69 32.52
C PRO A 33 -28.18 23.62 32.31
N LYS A 34 -26.91 24.03 32.23
CA LYS A 34 -25.80 23.07 32.16
C LYS A 34 -25.78 22.19 33.42
N GLY A 35 -25.85 20.88 33.22
CA GLY A 35 -25.88 19.92 34.33
C GLY A 35 -27.29 19.48 34.73
N TYR A 36 -28.32 19.95 34.01
CA TYR A 36 -29.69 19.49 34.19
C TYR A 36 -29.79 17.97 34.11
N ASP A 37 -30.54 17.39 35.04
CA ASP A 37 -30.76 15.95 35.12
C ASP A 37 -32.18 15.61 35.63
N VAL A 38 -32.43 14.31 35.83
CA VAL A 38 -33.72 13.80 36.31
C VAL A 38 -34.05 14.31 37.72
N TRP A 39 -33.05 14.64 38.53
CA TRP A 39 -33.29 15.18 39.87
C TRP A 39 -33.87 16.60 39.81
N ASP A 40 -33.42 17.40 38.84
CA ASP A 40 -34.01 18.71 38.58
C ASP A 40 -35.46 18.62 38.09
N GLU A 41 -35.78 17.61 37.27
CA GLU A 41 -37.16 17.28 36.91
C GLU A 41 -38.02 16.93 38.13
N SER A 42 -37.56 15.99 38.97
CA SER A 42 -38.31 15.59 40.17
C SER A 42 -38.60 16.77 41.08
N LYS A 43 -37.65 17.70 41.26
CA LYS A 43 -37.86 18.92 42.05
C LYS A 43 -38.94 19.83 41.48
N LYS A 44 -39.04 19.97 40.15
CA LYS A 44 -40.07 20.80 39.51
C LYS A 44 -41.44 20.15 39.69
N THR A 45 -41.56 18.86 39.37
CA THR A 45 -42.79 18.07 39.53
C THR A 45 -43.34 18.09 40.96
N TRP A 46 -42.49 18.16 41.99
CA TRP A 46 -42.97 18.25 43.38
C TRP A 46 -43.43 19.65 43.79
N LYS A 47 -42.97 20.69 43.11
CA LYS A 47 -43.32 22.08 43.41
C LYS A 47 -44.54 22.55 42.64
N ASP A 48 -44.74 22.00 41.45
CA ASP A 48 -45.81 22.35 40.54
C ASP A 48 -46.63 21.09 40.23
N GLN A 49 -47.89 21.08 40.67
CA GLN A 49 -48.78 19.92 40.49
C GLN A 49 -49.20 19.71 39.03
N ASP A 50 -49.06 20.72 38.17
CA ASP A 50 -49.42 20.65 36.75
C ASP A 50 -48.21 20.30 35.85
N TYR A 51 -47.01 20.18 36.42
CA TYR A 51 -45.79 19.80 35.71
C TYR A 51 -45.45 18.34 35.98
N HIS A 52 -45.28 17.53 34.94
CA HIS A 52 -45.14 16.07 35.05
C HIS A 52 -44.00 15.55 34.22
N TYR A 53 -42.78 15.86 34.66
CA TYR A 53 -41.56 15.39 33.97
C TYR A 53 -41.47 15.87 32.51
N ASP A 54 -42.09 17.00 32.16
CA ASP A 54 -42.32 17.44 30.78
C ASP A 54 -41.03 17.51 29.94
N GLU A 55 -39.91 17.98 30.51
CA GLU A 55 -38.64 18.04 29.78
C GLU A 55 -37.99 16.66 29.64
N LEU A 56 -38.22 15.73 30.58
CA LEU A 56 -37.79 14.35 30.42
C LEU A 56 -38.58 13.68 29.30
N ASP A 57 -39.89 13.89 29.25
CA ASP A 57 -40.73 13.37 28.17
C ASP A 57 -40.26 13.87 26.81
N LYS A 58 -39.95 15.17 26.69
CA LYS A 58 -39.32 15.74 25.48
C LYS A 58 -37.98 15.08 25.18
N ALA A 59 -37.12 14.88 26.19
CA ALA A 59 -35.80 14.27 25.99
C ALA A 59 -35.86 12.80 25.55
N VAL A 60 -36.86 12.06 26.05
CA VAL A 60 -37.15 10.67 25.66
C VAL A 60 -37.64 10.62 24.22
N VAL A 61 -38.56 11.52 23.84
CA VAL A 61 -39.04 11.63 22.45
C VAL A 61 -37.90 11.99 21.49
N ASN A 62 -36.98 12.85 21.92
CA ASN A 62 -35.81 13.27 21.14
C ASN A 62 -34.61 12.30 21.21
N ALA A 63 -34.79 11.10 21.77
CA ALA A 63 -33.68 10.17 21.95
C ALA A 63 -33.10 9.69 20.61
N THR A 64 -31.77 9.68 20.52
CA THR A 64 -31.05 9.20 19.33
C THR A 64 -30.56 7.78 19.54
N GLU A 65 -30.72 6.90 18.56
CA GLU A 65 -30.14 5.56 18.62
C GLU A 65 -28.61 5.64 18.59
N PHE A 66 -27.97 5.02 19.57
CA PHE A 66 -26.53 4.85 19.61
C PHE A 66 -26.12 3.72 18.66
N GLN A 67 -25.31 4.06 17.66
CA GLN A 67 -24.67 3.10 16.77
C GLN A 67 -23.22 2.90 17.22
N LEU A 68 -22.77 1.65 17.29
CA LEU A 68 -21.35 1.35 17.44
C LEU A 68 -20.63 1.78 16.17
N GLU A 69 -19.67 2.69 16.29
CA GLU A 69 -18.74 2.97 15.20
C GLU A 69 -17.86 1.74 14.98
N ILE A 70 -17.97 1.14 13.80
CA ILE A 70 -17.06 0.09 13.37
C ILE A 70 -15.73 0.78 13.05
N SER A 71 -14.66 0.37 13.75
CA SER A 71 -13.32 0.88 13.46
C SER A 71 -12.96 0.64 11.99
N LYS A 72 -12.41 1.66 11.32
CA LYS A 72 -11.91 1.51 9.94
C LYS A 72 -10.67 0.63 9.84
N LYS A 73 -10.00 0.35 10.97
CA LYS A 73 -8.86 -0.56 11.04
C LYS A 73 -9.01 -1.55 12.18
N LEU A 74 -8.76 -2.83 11.89
CA LEU A 74 -8.69 -3.90 12.86
C LEU A 74 -7.49 -4.81 12.55
N GLY A 75 -6.40 -4.65 13.29
CA GLY A 75 -5.14 -5.32 12.97
C GLY A 75 -4.69 -4.99 11.54
N ALA A 76 -4.45 -6.02 10.73
CA ALA A 76 -4.08 -5.88 9.32
C ALA A 76 -5.27 -5.58 8.38
N PHE A 77 -6.51 -5.58 8.88
CA PHE A 77 -7.70 -5.34 8.05
C PHE A 77 -8.05 -3.86 7.99
N THR A 78 -8.28 -3.38 6.76
CA THR A 78 -9.01 -2.13 6.53
C THR A 78 -10.47 -2.48 6.31
N ILE A 79 -11.35 -1.91 7.12
CA ILE A 79 -12.78 -2.25 7.13
C ILE A 79 -13.54 -1.20 6.30
N MET A 80 -14.37 -1.69 5.39
CA MET A 80 -15.35 -0.92 4.62
C MET A 80 -16.71 -1.61 4.76
N THR A 81 -17.74 -0.83 5.05
CA THR A 81 -19.11 -1.35 5.11
C THR A 81 -19.68 -1.57 3.70
N GLY A 82 -20.66 -2.46 3.55
CA GLY A 82 -21.35 -2.65 2.27
C GLY A 82 -22.02 -1.37 1.76
N THR A 83 -22.51 -0.51 2.67
CA THR A 83 -23.05 0.81 2.32
C THR A 83 -21.98 1.72 1.74
N GLU A 84 -20.81 1.83 2.38
CA GLU A 84 -19.68 2.61 1.86
C GLU A 84 -19.23 2.10 0.49
N ALA A 85 -19.09 0.78 0.33
CA ALA A 85 -18.70 0.16 -0.94
C ALA A 85 -19.72 0.43 -2.06
N THR A 86 -21.01 0.56 -1.73
CA THR A 86 -22.07 0.82 -2.72
C THR A 86 -22.11 2.28 -3.17
N ILE A 87 -21.84 3.23 -2.27
CA ILE A 87 -21.92 4.67 -2.58
C ILE A 87 -20.60 5.26 -3.08
N THR A 88 -19.48 4.56 -2.88
CA THR A 88 -18.16 5.00 -3.35
C THR A 88 -17.76 4.27 -4.62
N THR A 89 -16.89 4.89 -5.41
CA THR A 89 -16.24 4.26 -6.57
C THR A 89 -14.77 4.08 -6.25
N PRO A 90 -14.16 2.90 -6.49
CA PRO A 90 -12.73 2.72 -6.27
C PRO A 90 -11.95 3.70 -7.16
N PRO A 91 -10.81 4.24 -6.67
CA PRO A 91 -9.95 5.05 -7.52
C PRO A 91 -9.47 4.22 -8.73
N PRO A 92 -9.32 4.82 -9.92
CA PRO A 92 -8.76 4.10 -11.06
C PRO A 92 -7.32 3.69 -10.77
N THR A 93 -6.85 2.64 -11.44
CA THR A 93 -5.44 2.24 -11.40
C THR A 93 -4.57 3.41 -11.82
N GLU A 94 -3.67 3.84 -10.93
CA GLU A 94 -2.65 4.83 -11.26
C GLU A 94 -1.46 4.17 -11.95
N TRP A 95 -0.82 4.88 -12.88
CA TRP A 95 0.31 4.37 -13.65
C TRP A 95 1.53 5.27 -13.48
N LEU A 96 2.72 4.67 -13.41
CA LEU A 96 3.97 5.41 -13.68
C LEU A 96 4.08 5.62 -15.20
N ILE A 97 3.92 4.52 -15.93
CA ILE A 97 3.91 4.45 -17.39
C ILE A 97 2.69 3.64 -17.82
N GLU A 98 1.85 4.22 -18.65
CA GLU A 98 0.62 3.60 -19.15
C GLU A 98 0.89 2.21 -19.72
N ASN A 99 0.10 1.20 -19.33
CA ASN A 99 0.22 -0.19 -19.79
C ASN A 99 1.58 -0.88 -19.58
N VAL A 100 2.53 -0.23 -18.89
CA VAL A 100 3.90 -0.73 -18.72
C VAL A 100 4.25 -0.90 -17.24
N LEU A 101 3.89 0.07 -16.39
CA LEU A 101 4.21 0.00 -14.97
C LEU A 101 3.13 0.69 -14.12
N PRO A 102 2.19 -0.08 -13.54
CA PRO A 102 1.20 0.45 -12.62
C PRO A 102 1.83 0.85 -11.28
N LYS A 103 1.32 1.90 -10.66
CA LYS A 103 1.79 2.36 -9.34
C LYS A 103 1.35 1.39 -8.26
N LYS A 104 2.24 1.12 -7.30
CA LYS A 104 1.97 0.28 -6.12
C LYS A 104 1.49 -1.14 -6.46
N PHE A 105 1.78 -1.64 -7.65
CA PHE A 105 1.55 -3.04 -8.00
C PHE A 105 2.85 -3.83 -7.81
N ASN A 106 2.71 -5.08 -7.40
CA ASN A 106 3.80 -6.04 -7.36
C ASN A 106 4.19 -6.40 -8.81
N SER A 107 5.10 -5.63 -9.39
CA SER A 107 5.43 -5.71 -10.81
C SER A 107 6.70 -6.51 -11.06
N CYS A 108 6.69 -7.40 -12.05
CA CYS A 108 7.85 -8.21 -12.41
C CYS A 108 8.12 -8.21 -13.92
N LEU A 109 9.39 -8.01 -14.29
CA LEU A 109 9.93 -8.23 -15.63
C LEU A 109 10.70 -9.55 -15.64
N ALA A 110 10.12 -10.59 -16.23
CA ALA A 110 10.75 -11.90 -16.36
C ALA A 110 11.13 -12.20 -17.80
N GLY A 111 12.18 -13.01 -18.01
CA GLY A 111 12.60 -13.34 -19.36
C GLY A 111 13.86 -14.16 -19.48
N THR A 112 14.18 -14.57 -20.70
CA THR A 112 15.37 -15.37 -21.01
C THR A 112 16.66 -14.62 -20.70
N THR A 113 17.72 -15.36 -20.38
CA THR A 113 19.07 -14.79 -20.25
C THR A 113 19.50 -14.20 -21.59
N GLY A 114 20.03 -12.98 -21.56
CA GLY A 114 20.45 -12.28 -22.78
C GLY A 114 19.37 -11.40 -23.44
N ALA A 115 18.10 -11.50 -23.04
CA ALA A 115 16.98 -10.69 -23.56
C ALA A 115 17.05 -9.18 -23.24
N LYS A 116 18.15 -8.71 -22.63
CA LYS A 116 18.39 -7.29 -22.30
C LYS A 116 17.42 -6.68 -21.29
N LYS A 117 16.80 -7.49 -20.41
CA LYS A 117 15.95 -7.05 -19.29
C LYS A 117 16.54 -5.88 -18.50
N SER A 118 17.80 -6.01 -18.09
CA SER A 118 18.44 -4.95 -17.33
C SER A 118 18.66 -3.67 -18.12
N MET A 119 18.98 -3.74 -19.41
CA MET A 119 19.08 -2.54 -20.25
C MET A 119 17.72 -1.83 -20.34
N TRP A 120 16.65 -2.61 -20.51
CA TRP A 120 15.29 -2.10 -20.56
C TRP A 120 14.87 -1.48 -19.22
N ALA A 121 15.17 -2.15 -18.09
CA ALA A 121 14.85 -1.67 -16.75
C ALA A 121 15.64 -0.40 -16.38
N ILE A 122 16.93 -0.31 -16.74
CA ILE A 122 17.75 0.91 -16.57
C ILE A 122 17.16 2.03 -17.42
N GLN A 123 16.83 1.78 -18.69
CA GLN A 123 16.27 2.80 -19.57
C GLN A 123 14.90 3.29 -19.05
N LEU A 124 14.02 2.39 -18.60
CA LEU A 124 12.75 2.76 -17.97
C LEU A 124 12.97 3.67 -16.75
N SER A 125 13.90 3.28 -15.88
CA SER A 125 14.25 4.04 -14.67
C SER A 125 14.77 5.43 -15.03
N MET A 126 15.63 5.51 -16.04
CA MET A 126 16.18 6.76 -16.55
C MET A 126 15.09 7.63 -17.19
N CYS A 127 14.19 7.08 -18.00
CA CYS A 127 13.10 7.86 -18.59
C CYS A 127 12.18 8.49 -17.53
N LEU A 128 11.84 7.74 -16.48
CA LEU A 128 11.05 8.23 -15.35
C LEU A 128 11.78 9.33 -14.57
N ALA A 129 13.05 9.12 -14.23
CA ALA A 129 13.88 10.10 -13.51
C ALA A 129 14.16 11.37 -14.33
N ASN A 130 14.33 11.23 -15.66
CA ASN A 130 14.56 12.34 -16.58
C ASN A 130 13.31 13.18 -16.85
N GLY A 131 12.13 12.61 -16.64
CA GLY A 131 10.85 13.25 -16.95
C GLY A 131 10.48 13.19 -18.43
N GLU A 132 10.84 12.10 -19.10
CA GLU A 132 10.42 11.84 -20.48
C GLU A 132 8.89 11.85 -20.61
N LYS A 133 8.40 12.13 -21.83
CA LYS A 133 6.95 12.16 -22.08
C LYS A 133 6.36 10.78 -22.31
N GLU A 134 7.16 9.89 -22.89
CA GLU A 134 6.75 8.56 -23.36
C GLU A 134 7.89 7.55 -23.19
N PHE A 135 7.52 6.27 -23.07
CA PHE A 135 8.44 5.15 -23.05
C PHE A 135 7.86 4.01 -23.89
N CYS A 136 8.59 3.55 -24.91
CA CYS A 136 8.14 2.53 -25.86
C CYS A 136 6.72 2.80 -26.44
N GLY A 137 6.42 4.07 -26.74
CA GLY A 137 5.12 4.51 -27.28
C GLY A 137 3.98 4.63 -26.25
N ASN A 138 4.26 4.39 -24.96
CA ASN A 138 3.29 4.56 -23.89
C ASN A 138 3.54 5.86 -23.13
N LYS A 139 2.46 6.52 -22.70
CA LYS A 139 2.54 7.78 -21.98
C LYS A 139 3.14 7.59 -20.58
N ILE A 140 4.10 8.46 -20.23
CA ILE A 140 4.60 8.57 -18.86
C ILE A 140 3.73 9.57 -18.11
N TYR A 141 3.07 9.10 -17.05
CA TYR A 141 2.24 9.92 -16.16
C TYR A 141 3.06 10.55 -15.03
N SER A 142 4.02 9.81 -14.48
CA SER A 142 4.87 10.26 -13.37
C SER A 142 6.26 10.61 -13.89
N ARG A 143 6.61 11.90 -13.91
CA ARG A 143 7.78 12.45 -14.61
C ARG A 143 8.71 13.15 -13.63
N GLY A 144 10.01 12.92 -13.77
CA GLY A 144 11.01 13.53 -12.89
C GLY A 144 10.96 12.97 -11.48
N ILE A 145 10.54 11.72 -11.33
CA ILE A 145 10.37 11.06 -10.04
C ILE A 145 11.70 10.55 -9.51
N LYS A 146 11.81 10.37 -8.19
CA LYS A 146 12.96 9.73 -7.57
C LYS A 146 12.94 8.23 -7.80
N VAL A 147 13.99 7.69 -8.38
CA VAL A 147 14.16 6.26 -8.67
C VAL A 147 15.37 5.70 -7.94
N LEU A 148 15.20 4.56 -7.29
CA LEU A 148 16.28 3.75 -6.75
C LEU A 148 16.42 2.49 -7.61
N TYR A 149 17.59 2.29 -8.21
CA TYR A 149 17.91 1.08 -8.95
C TYR A 149 18.95 0.28 -8.17
N VAL A 150 18.60 -0.95 -7.82
CA VAL A 150 19.41 -1.85 -7.02
C VAL A 150 19.89 -3.00 -7.90
N ASP A 151 21.13 -2.89 -8.36
CA ASP A 151 21.83 -3.95 -9.07
C ASP A 151 22.45 -4.94 -8.09
N THR A 152 22.19 -6.23 -8.31
CA THR A 152 22.72 -7.32 -7.49
C THR A 152 23.55 -8.32 -8.28
N GLU A 153 23.75 -8.09 -9.59
CA GLU A 153 24.28 -9.10 -10.51
C GLU A 153 25.63 -8.74 -11.13
N ILE A 154 25.80 -7.52 -11.63
CA ILE A 154 26.94 -7.16 -12.51
C ILE A 154 27.98 -6.26 -11.83
N GLY A 155 27.61 -5.60 -10.74
CA GLY A 155 28.45 -4.69 -9.99
C GLY A 155 28.60 -3.31 -10.65
N LYS A 156 29.29 -2.42 -9.91
CA LYS A 156 29.33 -0.98 -10.18
C LYS A 156 29.81 -0.59 -11.58
N ASP A 157 30.90 -1.19 -12.05
CA ASP A 157 31.54 -0.75 -13.28
C ASP A 157 30.70 -1.06 -14.52
N GLU A 158 30.11 -2.25 -14.59
CA GLU A 158 29.25 -2.65 -15.71
C GLU A 158 27.91 -1.92 -15.64
N LEU A 159 27.33 -1.72 -14.44
CA LEU A 159 26.14 -0.89 -14.29
C LEU A 159 26.39 0.55 -14.78
N HIS A 160 27.52 1.13 -14.41
CA HIS A 160 27.90 2.47 -14.85
C HIS A 160 28.12 2.54 -16.37
N ARG A 161 28.74 1.52 -16.99
CA ARG A 161 28.88 1.44 -18.46
C ARG A 161 27.52 1.41 -19.16
N ARG A 162 26.57 0.62 -18.65
CA ARG A 162 25.20 0.53 -19.20
C ARG A 162 24.46 1.85 -19.05
N TYR A 163 24.53 2.46 -17.88
CA TYR A 163 23.98 3.79 -17.62
C TYR A 163 24.54 4.82 -18.61
N LYS A 164 25.87 4.91 -18.77
CA LYS A 164 26.51 5.84 -19.70
C LYS A 164 26.08 5.62 -21.15
N LYS A 165 25.94 4.36 -21.56
CA LYS A 165 25.49 4.00 -22.90
C LYS A 165 24.06 4.47 -23.18
N ILE A 166 23.16 4.37 -22.20
CA ILE A 166 21.79 4.88 -22.34
C ILE A 166 21.80 6.41 -22.28
N GLN A 167 22.50 6.98 -21.29
CA GLN A 167 22.64 8.42 -21.07
C GLN A 167 23.08 9.17 -22.33
N SER A 168 24.03 8.62 -23.11
CA SER A 168 24.54 9.27 -24.32
C SER A 168 23.50 9.45 -25.43
N HIS A 169 22.33 8.83 -25.30
CA HIS A 169 21.21 8.93 -26.25
C HIS A 169 20.02 9.71 -25.67
N MET A 170 20.19 10.36 -24.53
CA MET A 170 19.15 11.14 -23.85
C MET A 170 19.60 12.59 -23.67
N ASN A 171 18.63 13.52 -23.70
CA ASN A 171 18.85 14.87 -23.17
C ASN A 171 18.77 14.81 -21.65
N TRP A 172 19.82 14.28 -21.04
CA TRP A 172 19.81 13.85 -19.65
C TRP A 172 19.95 15.02 -18.66
N VAL A 173 18.93 15.16 -17.80
CA VAL A 173 18.84 16.12 -16.69
C VAL A 173 18.46 15.46 -15.36
N GLY A 174 18.14 14.16 -15.35
CA GLY A 174 17.65 13.43 -14.17
C GLY A 174 18.70 13.02 -13.12
N ASN A 175 19.86 13.68 -13.03
CA ASN A 175 20.95 13.26 -12.13
C ASN A 175 20.51 13.19 -10.66
N ASP A 176 19.72 14.16 -10.20
CA ASP A 176 19.28 14.27 -8.81
C ASP A 176 18.10 13.33 -8.48
N ASN A 177 17.54 12.69 -9.50
CA ASN A 177 16.34 11.87 -9.44
C ASN A 177 16.63 10.36 -9.56
N ILE A 178 17.89 9.94 -9.71
CA ILE A 178 18.21 8.51 -9.77
C ILE A 178 19.42 8.16 -8.91
N ILE A 179 19.29 7.10 -8.13
CA ILE A 179 20.38 6.49 -7.38
C ILE A 179 20.56 5.05 -7.84
N LEU A 180 21.81 4.70 -8.12
CA LEU A 180 22.21 3.38 -8.58
C LEU A 180 23.02 2.71 -7.47
N MET A 181 22.41 1.75 -6.77
CA MET A 181 23.11 0.86 -5.84
C MET A 181 23.55 -0.38 -6.61
N SER A 182 24.76 -0.87 -6.34
CA SER A 182 25.26 -2.08 -6.98
C SER A 182 26.01 -2.94 -5.98
N LYS A 183 25.76 -4.24 -6.01
CA LYS A 183 26.47 -5.24 -5.21
C LYS A 183 27.42 -6.05 -6.07
N GLY A 184 28.60 -6.38 -5.55
CA GLY A 184 29.57 -7.26 -6.20
C GLY A 184 29.79 -8.57 -5.45
N GLY A 185 29.65 -9.71 -6.13
CA GLY A 185 30.44 -10.93 -5.85
C GLY A 185 30.05 -11.86 -4.70
N TYR A 186 29.10 -11.54 -3.80
CA TYR A 186 28.68 -12.45 -2.72
C TYR A 186 27.17 -12.38 -2.40
N HIS A 187 26.56 -13.51 -2.04
CA HIS A 187 25.17 -13.56 -1.58
C HIS A 187 25.08 -12.98 -0.16
N VAL A 188 24.30 -11.93 0.01
CA VAL A 188 23.99 -11.27 1.28
C VAL A 188 22.57 -10.76 1.14
N ASP A 189 21.87 -10.73 2.27
CA ASP A 189 20.56 -10.16 2.35
C ASP A 189 20.66 -8.63 2.34
N ILE A 190 20.03 -7.99 1.36
CA ILE A 190 20.14 -6.53 1.14
C ILE A 190 18.95 -5.77 1.71
N TRP A 191 17.94 -6.45 2.29
CA TRP A 191 16.68 -5.80 2.62
C TRP A 191 16.87 -4.68 3.63
N ASP A 192 17.58 -4.94 4.73
CA ASP A 192 17.85 -3.95 5.79
C ASP A 192 18.63 -2.74 5.25
N ASP A 193 19.67 -2.97 4.44
CA ASP A 193 20.48 -1.91 3.81
C ASP A 193 19.61 -1.02 2.91
N VAL A 194 18.68 -1.62 2.18
CA VAL A 194 17.75 -0.87 1.32
C VAL A 194 16.75 -0.09 2.18
N HIS A 195 16.18 -0.70 3.23
CA HIS A 195 15.28 -0.02 4.17
C HIS A 195 15.93 1.23 4.78
N GLU A 196 17.17 1.12 5.30
CA GLU A 196 17.92 2.26 5.84
C GLU A 196 18.06 3.39 4.81
N PHE A 197 18.26 3.03 3.55
CA PHE A 197 18.40 4.00 2.48
C PHE A 197 17.07 4.66 2.06
N LEU A 198 15.94 3.96 2.17
CA LEU A 198 14.64 4.47 1.78
C LEU A 198 14.17 5.63 2.66
N ASP A 199 14.48 5.60 3.95
CA ASP A 199 14.18 6.69 4.88
C ASP A 199 14.82 8.02 4.46
N LEU A 200 16.01 7.95 3.86
CA LEU A 200 16.78 9.11 3.41
C LEU A 200 16.31 9.61 2.04
N TYR A 201 16.21 8.71 1.07
CA TYR A 201 16.02 9.11 -0.33
C TYR A 201 14.54 9.25 -0.73
N LYS A 202 13.67 8.40 -0.16
CA LYS A 202 12.22 8.31 -0.44
C LYS A 202 11.91 8.23 -1.95
N PRO A 203 12.35 7.16 -2.64
CA PRO A 203 12.04 6.96 -4.04
C PRO A 203 10.56 6.62 -4.25
N GLU A 204 10.03 6.97 -5.41
CA GLU A 204 8.69 6.58 -5.87
C GLU A 204 8.72 5.23 -6.63
N LEU A 205 9.90 4.85 -7.13
CA LEU A 205 10.16 3.57 -7.79
C LEU A 205 11.45 2.94 -7.25
N ILE A 206 11.37 1.67 -6.88
CA ILE A 206 12.52 0.80 -6.61
C ILE A 206 12.57 -0.29 -7.67
N VAL A 207 13.74 -0.49 -8.26
CA VAL A 207 14.01 -1.59 -9.19
C VAL A 207 15.02 -2.55 -8.59
N PHE A 208 14.67 -3.84 -8.48
CA PHE A 208 15.59 -4.89 -8.05
C PHE A 208 16.03 -5.72 -9.25
N ASP A 209 17.31 -5.61 -9.63
CA ASP A 209 17.87 -6.28 -10.81
C ASP A 209 19.15 -7.07 -10.47
N SER A 210 19.12 -8.38 -10.28
CA SER A 210 17.98 -9.30 -10.36
C SER A 210 17.46 -9.70 -8.97
N LEU A 211 16.19 -10.11 -8.90
CA LEU A 211 15.54 -10.55 -7.66
C LEU A 211 16.26 -11.77 -7.03
N TYR A 212 16.94 -12.59 -7.83
CA TYR A 212 17.58 -13.82 -7.34
C TYR A 212 18.77 -13.55 -6.41
N ASN A 213 19.48 -12.43 -6.59
CA ASN A 213 20.72 -12.13 -5.86
C ASN A 213 20.53 -11.14 -4.70
N THR A 214 19.27 -10.82 -4.34
CA THR A 214 18.93 -9.89 -3.26
C THR A 214 18.94 -10.51 -1.87
N THR A 215 18.88 -11.84 -1.75
CA THR A 215 18.80 -12.53 -0.45
C THR A 215 19.68 -13.77 -0.40
N THR A 216 19.95 -14.26 0.81
CA THR A 216 20.65 -15.53 1.08
C THR A 216 19.73 -16.75 1.06
N VAL A 217 18.45 -16.60 0.66
CA VAL A 217 17.53 -17.74 0.51
C VAL A 217 18.11 -18.75 -0.49
N ALA A 218 18.41 -19.96 0.00
CA ALA A 218 19.14 -20.96 -0.77
C ALA A 218 18.34 -21.58 -1.94
N ASP A 219 17.01 -21.67 -1.84
CA ASP A 219 16.18 -22.34 -2.84
C ASP A 219 14.90 -21.55 -3.16
N PHE A 220 14.93 -20.83 -4.27
CA PHE A 220 13.80 -20.06 -4.80
C PHE A 220 12.70 -20.95 -5.40
N SER A 221 12.94 -22.24 -5.62
CA SER A 221 11.90 -23.17 -6.08
C SER A 221 10.96 -23.61 -4.96
N LYS A 222 11.35 -23.41 -3.69
CA LYS A 222 10.57 -23.81 -2.52
C LYS A 222 9.66 -22.68 -2.04
N PRO A 223 8.38 -22.97 -1.76
CA PRO A 223 7.44 -21.99 -1.21
C PRO A 223 7.96 -21.30 0.06
N THR A 224 8.57 -22.05 0.98
CA THR A 224 9.06 -21.51 2.27
C THR A 224 10.15 -20.44 2.10
N GLY A 225 11.04 -20.60 1.12
CA GLY A 225 12.05 -19.59 0.79
C GLY A 225 11.43 -18.38 0.12
N MET A 226 10.54 -18.62 -0.86
CA MET A 226 9.90 -17.53 -1.60
C MET A 226 8.95 -16.68 -0.79
N SER A 227 8.24 -17.24 0.20
CA SER A 227 7.39 -16.46 1.10
C SER A 227 8.20 -15.37 1.80
N LYS A 228 9.42 -15.67 2.27
CA LYS A 228 10.29 -14.67 2.90
C LYS A 228 10.66 -13.52 1.94
N VAL A 229 10.89 -13.85 0.67
CA VAL A 229 11.20 -12.84 -0.36
C VAL A 229 9.97 -11.98 -0.64
N THR A 230 8.79 -12.58 -0.81
CA THR A 230 7.56 -11.83 -1.07
C THR A 230 7.11 -11.00 0.12
N ASP A 231 7.35 -11.46 1.35
CA ASP A 231 7.06 -10.73 2.57
C ASP A 231 7.95 -9.47 2.66
N ALA A 232 9.26 -9.60 2.44
CA ALA A 232 10.19 -8.46 2.38
C ALA A 232 9.80 -7.44 1.28
N LEU A 233 9.46 -7.92 0.08
CA LEU A 233 8.96 -7.04 -0.99
C LEU A 233 7.65 -6.33 -0.62
N THR A 234 6.79 -6.98 0.18
CA THR A 234 5.51 -6.40 0.61
C THR A 234 5.72 -5.34 1.69
N GLU A 235 6.72 -5.50 2.55
CA GLU A 235 7.10 -4.53 3.57
C GLU A 235 7.53 -3.19 2.94
N PHE A 236 8.38 -3.23 1.91
CA PHE A 236 8.75 -2.02 1.15
C PHE A 236 7.54 -1.24 0.62
N LYS A 237 6.54 -1.95 0.07
CA LYS A 237 5.31 -1.33 -0.44
C LYS A 237 4.43 -0.80 0.70
N GLY A 238 4.32 -1.54 1.79
CA GLY A 238 3.49 -1.19 2.95
C GLY A 238 4.00 0.00 3.75
N GLU A 239 5.32 0.15 3.87
CA GLU A 239 5.95 1.18 4.68
C GLU A 239 6.25 2.48 3.92
N TYR A 240 6.73 2.41 2.67
CA TYR A 240 7.31 3.57 1.97
C TYR A 240 6.46 4.14 0.83
N ASP A 241 5.24 3.60 0.62
CA ASP A 241 4.34 4.00 -0.47
C ASP A 241 4.97 3.99 -1.88
N THR A 242 5.98 3.14 -2.08
CA THR A 242 6.79 3.05 -3.29
C THR A 242 6.26 1.99 -4.27
N THR A 243 6.50 2.19 -5.56
CA THR A 243 6.29 1.16 -6.58
C THR A 243 7.53 0.27 -6.68
N ILE A 244 7.33 -1.04 -6.86
CA ILE A 244 8.42 -2.01 -6.96
C ILE A 244 8.37 -2.69 -8.33
N LEU A 245 9.53 -2.72 -9.00
CA LEU A 245 9.75 -3.53 -10.20
C LEU A 245 10.88 -4.53 -9.93
N THR A 246 10.57 -5.82 -9.96
CA THR A 246 11.58 -6.88 -9.85
C THR A 246 11.96 -7.42 -11.21
N VAL A 247 13.25 -7.71 -11.44
CA VAL A 247 13.72 -8.39 -12.64
C VAL A 247 14.03 -9.85 -12.33
N ALA A 248 13.41 -10.77 -13.08
CA ALA A 248 13.54 -12.21 -12.89
C ALA A 248 14.01 -12.92 -14.17
N HIS A 249 14.65 -14.08 -14.00
CA HIS A 249 15.00 -14.95 -15.11
C HIS A 249 13.89 -15.95 -15.40
N PHE A 250 13.91 -16.52 -16.59
CA PHE A 250 13.20 -17.77 -16.84
C PHE A 250 14.00 -18.98 -16.36
N ASN A 251 13.29 -20.03 -15.96
CA ASN A 251 13.84 -21.36 -15.75
C ASN A 251 14.53 -21.85 -17.02
N LYS A 252 15.61 -22.63 -16.85
CA LYS A 252 16.29 -23.27 -17.99
C LYS A 252 15.36 -24.29 -18.64
N GLY A 253 15.22 -24.23 -19.98
CA GLY A 253 14.34 -25.11 -20.75
C GLY A 253 12.96 -24.51 -21.04
N GLN A 254 12.02 -25.37 -21.43
CA GLN A 254 10.63 -25.02 -21.74
C GLN A 254 10.48 -23.91 -22.79
N HIS A 255 11.39 -23.89 -23.78
CA HIS A 255 11.39 -22.85 -24.83
C HIS A 255 10.14 -22.91 -25.69
N GLU A 256 9.59 -24.11 -25.86
CA GLU A 256 8.34 -24.40 -26.56
C GLU A 256 7.10 -23.74 -25.92
N MET A 257 7.15 -23.41 -24.62
CA MET A 257 6.03 -22.74 -23.94
C MET A 257 5.93 -21.24 -24.28
N GLY A 258 6.91 -20.64 -24.97
CA GLY A 258 6.84 -19.24 -25.39
C GLY A 258 6.82 -18.26 -24.20
N LEU A 259 5.97 -17.22 -24.24
CA LEU A 259 5.84 -16.22 -23.18
C LEU A 259 4.78 -16.65 -22.16
N MET A 260 5.16 -17.51 -21.22
CA MET A 260 4.30 -17.96 -20.12
C MET A 260 4.92 -17.63 -18.77
N ILE A 261 4.08 -17.20 -17.81
CA ILE A 261 4.50 -16.88 -16.44
C ILE A 261 5.10 -18.09 -15.71
N ASP A 262 4.66 -19.31 -16.06
CA ASP A 262 5.18 -20.57 -15.49
C ASP A 262 6.68 -20.77 -15.76
N ARG A 263 7.20 -20.09 -16.78
CA ARG A 263 8.63 -20.09 -17.08
C ARG A 263 9.42 -19.19 -16.14
N MET A 264 8.80 -18.27 -15.42
CA MET A 264 9.47 -17.38 -14.47
C MET A 264 10.11 -18.21 -13.35
N GLN A 265 11.38 -17.94 -13.08
CA GLN A 265 12.12 -18.57 -12.00
C GLN A 265 11.55 -18.13 -10.65
N GLY A 266 11.36 -19.10 -9.76
CA GLY A 266 10.68 -18.94 -8.48
C GLY A 266 9.61 -20.00 -8.30
N SER A 267 9.14 -20.17 -7.07
CA SER A 267 7.97 -21.01 -6.79
C SER A 267 6.67 -20.31 -7.20
N SER A 268 5.57 -21.06 -7.20
CA SER A 268 4.21 -20.51 -7.43
C SER A 268 3.85 -19.38 -6.46
N VAL A 269 4.51 -19.28 -5.29
CA VAL A 269 4.35 -18.17 -4.36
C VAL A 269 4.70 -16.84 -5.02
N LEU A 270 5.82 -16.77 -5.76
CA LEU A 270 6.20 -15.54 -6.45
C LEU A 270 5.24 -15.23 -7.59
N GLN A 271 4.85 -16.24 -8.36
CA GLN A 271 3.91 -16.08 -9.47
C GLN A 271 2.55 -15.55 -9.00
N ASN A 272 2.06 -16.01 -7.84
CA ASN A 272 0.82 -15.54 -7.23
C ASN A 272 0.96 -14.16 -6.55
N TRP A 273 2.17 -13.79 -6.14
CA TRP A 273 2.44 -12.48 -5.54
C TRP A 273 2.50 -11.36 -6.59
N VAL A 274 2.89 -11.68 -7.83
CA VAL A 274 2.95 -10.71 -8.92
C VAL A 274 1.54 -10.29 -9.35
N GLU A 275 1.27 -8.99 -9.32
CA GLU A 275 0.02 -8.38 -9.77
C GLU A 275 0.12 -7.89 -11.23
N PHE A 276 1.33 -7.53 -11.68
CA PHE A 276 1.59 -7.08 -13.04
C PHE A 276 2.87 -7.70 -13.62
N GLN A 277 2.73 -8.52 -14.66
CA GLN A 277 3.84 -9.26 -15.25
C GLN A 277 4.17 -8.78 -16.66
N MET A 278 5.45 -8.57 -16.93
CA MET A 278 6.00 -8.38 -18.27
C MET A 278 6.93 -9.55 -18.61
N LEU A 279 6.82 -10.10 -19.81
CA LEU A 279 7.64 -11.22 -20.28
C LEU A 279 8.44 -10.80 -21.50
N MET A 280 9.74 -11.08 -21.50
CA MET A 280 10.65 -10.72 -22.58
C MET A 280 11.53 -11.91 -22.99
N ILE A 281 11.73 -12.11 -24.30
CA ILE A 281 12.52 -13.20 -24.88
C ILE A 281 13.60 -12.71 -25.81
#